data_AF-B9TQU1-F1
#
_entry.id   AF-B9TQU1-F1
#
_cell.length_a   1.000
_cell.length_b   1.000
_cell.length_c   1.000
_cell.angle_alpha   90.00
_cell.angle_beta   90.00
_cell.angle_gamma   90.00
#
_symmetry.space_group_name_H-M   'P 1'
#
loop_
_entity.id
_entity.type
_entity.pdbx_description
1 polymer ?
#
loop_
_entity_poly.entity_id
_entity_poly.type
_entity_poly.pdbx_seq_one_letter_code
_entity_poly.pdbx_strand_id
1 'polypeptide(L)'
;RTGRALGGGRLPLHQHGHHHARPRRRAALRPPLPGQLEDPARDADPAGPLRPRTGGGLMAARVAIVGCGLIGTQWDAQAPDAPYSLTHAAGFSKHPGAELAALCDQDLARARQAAATWGAAAAYDDVRALFAAERIDIAVAAT
;
A
#
# COMPACT_ATOMS: atom_id res chain seq x y z
N ARG A 1 50.60 -4.61 -46.98
CA ARG A 1 51.59 -5.15 -46.02
C ARG A 1 50.91 -5.18 -44.65
N THR A 2 50.38 -6.35 -44.26
CA THR A 2 50.82 -7.17 -43.10
C THR A 2 50.37 -6.58 -41.76
N GLY A 3 49.60 -7.22 -40.89
CA GLY A 3 49.18 -8.61 -40.81
C GLY A 3 48.12 -8.81 -39.70
N ARG A 4 47.60 -10.03 -39.66
CA ARG A 4 46.42 -10.55 -38.95
C ARG A 4 46.87 -11.44 -37.78
N ALA A 5 46.14 -11.43 -36.66
CA ALA A 5 45.91 -12.55 -35.72
C ALA A 5 44.92 -12.03 -34.66
N LEU A 6 43.68 -12.53 -34.43
CA LEU A 6 43.13 -13.88 -34.22
C LEU A 6 43.81 -14.66 -33.09
N GLY A 7 43.08 -14.76 -31.97
CA GLY A 7 43.27 -15.66 -30.84
C GLY A 7 42.51 -15.08 -29.65
N GLY A 8 41.40 -15.62 -29.15
CA GLY A 8 40.98 -17.01 -29.11
C GLY A 8 41.04 -17.49 -27.67
N GLY A 9 39.90 -17.47 -26.97
CA GLY A 9 39.62 -18.47 -25.95
C GLY A 9 39.45 -18.01 -24.50
N ARG A 10 38.28 -18.39 -23.99
CA ARG A 10 37.99 -18.86 -22.62
C ARG A 10 37.55 -17.81 -21.60
N LEU A 11 36.22 -17.61 -21.62
CA LEU A 11 35.39 -17.26 -20.46
C LEU A 11 35.69 -18.23 -19.30
N PRO A 12 35.93 -17.76 -18.07
CA PRO A 12 35.88 -18.63 -16.91
C PRO A 12 34.43 -19.01 -16.63
N LEU A 13 34.17 -20.33 -16.71
CA LEU A 13 32.97 -21.01 -16.25
C LEU A 13 32.67 -20.61 -14.79
N HIS A 14 31.59 -19.85 -14.60
CA HIS A 14 31.03 -19.64 -13.28
C HIS A 14 30.56 -20.98 -12.70
N GLN A 15 31.19 -21.33 -11.58
CA GLN A 15 30.90 -22.49 -10.76
C GLN A 15 29.40 -22.54 -10.41
N HIS A 16 28.72 -23.61 -10.84
CA HIS A 16 27.40 -23.97 -10.33
C HIS A 16 27.56 -24.55 -8.93
N GLY A 17 27.45 -23.68 -7.93
CA GLY A 17 27.23 -24.09 -6.55
C GLY A 17 25.85 -24.73 -6.42
N HIS A 18 25.81 -26.05 -6.23
CA HIS A 18 24.62 -26.77 -5.83
C HIS A 18 24.12 -26.26 -4.47
N HIS A 19 23.12 -25.38 -4.49
CA HIS A 19 22.34 -25.08 -3.30
C HIS A 19 21.44 -26.27 -3.00
N HIS A 20 21.96 -27.20 -2.18
CA HIS A 20 21.14 -28.15 -1.46
C HIS A 20 20.05 -27.41 -0.69
N ALA A 21 18.80 -27.71 -1.03
CA ALA A 21 17.61 -27.35 -0.28
C ALA A 21 17.80 -27.74 1.19
N ARG A 22 17.86 -26.73 2.07
CA ARG A 22 17.72 -26.97 3.51
C ARG A 22 16.23 -27.24 3.80
N PRO A 23 15.87 -28.38 4.41
CA PRO A 23 14.49 -28.58 4.84
C PRO A 23 14.13 -27.51 5.87
N ARG A 24 13.08 -26.74 5.59
CA ARG A 24 12.46 -25.89 6.61
C ARG A 24 11.98 -26.82 7.72
N ARG A 25 12.67 -26.81 8.87
CA ARG A 25 12.11 -27.38 10.09
C ARG A 25 10.80 -26.62 10.33
N ARG A 26 9.66 -27.30 10.16
CA ARG A 26 8.40 -26.86 10.75
C ARG A 26 8.68 -26.71 12.24
N ALA A 27 8.76 -25.47 12.73
CA ALA A 27 8.62 -25.23 14.15
C ALA A 27 7.26 -25.82 14.52
N ALA A 28 7.27 -26.92 15.29
CA ALA A 28 6.06 -27.41 15.91
C ALA A 28 5.56 -26.27 16.79
N LEU A 29 4.43 -25.66 16.42
CA LEU A 29 3.69 -24.75 17.27
C LEU A 29 3.38 -25.53 18.55
N ARG A 30 4.05 -25.17 19.66
CA ARG A 30 3.68 -25.66 20.98
C ARG A 30 2.21 -25.27 21.19
N PRO A 31 1.32 -26.20 21.58
CA PRO A 31 -0.01 -25.79 22.02
C PRO A 31 0.16 -24.86 23.23
N PRO A 32 -0.66 -23.80 23.34
CA PRO A 32 -0.64 -22.92 24.48
C PRO A 32 -0.97 -23.71 25.75
N LEU A 33 -0.28 -23.38 26.85
CA LEU A 33 -0.55 -23.97 28.16
C LEU A 33 -1.93 -23.50 28.65
N PRO A 34 -2.74 -24.39 29.26
CA PRO A 34 -4.02 -24.00 29.82
C PRO A 34 -3.80 -23.06 31.01
N GLY A 35 -4.42 -21.87 30.96
CA GLY A 35 -4.45 -20.92 32.09
C GLY A 35 -3.71 -19.60 31.92
N GLN A 36 -3.30 -19.21 30.70
CA GLN A 36 -2.94 -17.81 30.46
C GLN A 36 -4.24 -17.00 30.29
N LEU A 37 -4.67 -16.39 31.39
CA LEU A 37 -5.74 -15.40 31.44
C LEU A 37 -5.53 -14.38 30.32
N GLU A 38 -6.53 -14.30 29.45
CA GLU A 38 -6.59 -13.36 28.34
C GLU A 38 -6.47 -11.94 28.89
N ASP A 39 -5.56 -11.15 28.34
CA ASP A 39 -5.42 -9.74 28.68
C ASP A 39 -6.69 -9.01 28.20
N PRO A 40 -7.56 -8.52 29.10
CA PRO A 40 -8.83 -7.91 28.73
C PRO A 40 -8.66 -6.58 27.97
N ALA A 41 -7.43 -6.05 27.88
CA ALA A 41 -7.12 -4.88 27.08
C ALA A 41 -6.96 -5.17 25.58
N ARG A 42 -6.90 -6.45 25.16
CA ARG A 42 -6.68 -6.82 23.76
C ARG A 42 -7.95 -6.78 22.90
N ASP A 43 -9.12 -6.90 23.53
CA ASP A 43 -10.44 -6.87 22.88
C ASP A 43 -11.19 -5.54 23.07
N ALA A 44 -10.59 -4.57 23.75
CA ALA A 44 -11.12 -3.22 23.79
C ALA A 44 -10.80 -2.52 22.47
N ASP A 45 -11.70 -2.64 21.49
CA ASP A 45 -11.72 -1.74 20.34
C ASP A 45 -11.89 -0.29 20.88
N PRO A 46 -10.90 0.61 20.71
CA PRO A 46 -11.05 2.01 21.14
C PRO A 46 -12.10 2.74 20.29
N ALA A 47 -12.50 2.18 19.15
CA ALA A 47 -13.71 2.58 18.46
C ALA A 47 -14.88 1.80 19.10
N GLY A 48 -15.80 2.51 19.75
CA GLY A 48 -17.06 1.91 20.20
C GLY A 48 -17.78 1.16 19.06
N PRO A 49 -18.81 0.35 19.38
CA PRO A 49 -19.39 -0.61 18.43
C PRO A 49 -19.67 0.06 17.09
N LEU A 50 -19.09 -0.47 16.02
CA LEU A 50 -19.34 -0.08 14.63
C LEU A 50 -20.85 -0.06 14.41
N ARG A 51 -21.45 1.13 14.53
CA ARG A 51 -22.88 1.30 14.35
C ARG A 51 -23.19 1.02 12.88
N PRO A 52 -24.16 0.16 12.57
CA PRO A 52 -24.68 0.08 11.21
C PRO A 52 -25.13 1.48 10.81
N ARG A 53 -24.65 2.00 9.68
CA ARG A 53 -25.21 3.21 9.10
C ARG A 53 -26.61 2.86 8.61
N THR A 54 -27.62 3.12 9.44
CA THR A 54 -29.02 3.12 9.01
C THR A 54 -29.14 4.11 7.85
N GLY A 55 -29.71 3.63 6.75
CA GLY A 55 -29.70 4.29 5.44
C GLY A 55 -30.00 5.80 5.49
N GLY A 56 -29.02 6.58 5.06
CA GLY A 56 -29.18 7.94 4.55
C GLY A 56 -28.69 7.93 3.10
N GLY A 57 -29.33 8.69 2.21
CA GLY A 57 -29.13 8.64 0.76
C GLY A 57 -27.67 8.53 0.31
N LEU A 58 -27.45 7.89 -0.85
CA LEU A 58 -26.17 7.53 -1.46
C LEU A 58 -25.10 8.65 -1.39
N MET A 59 -24.45 8.83 -0.25
CA MET A 59 -23.31 9.73 -0.09
C MET A 59 -22.06 8.98 -0.54
N ALA A 60 -21.19 9.66 -1.27
CA ALA A 60 -19.90 9.11 -1.68
C ALA A 60 -19.10 8.69 -0.44
N ALA A 61 -18.48 7.51 -0.49
CA ALA A 61 -17.59 7.03 0.55
C ALA A 61 -16.35 7.94 0.60
N ARG A 62 -15.98 8.41 1.79
CA ARG A 62 -14.77 9.21 2.00
C ARG A 62 -13.56 8.28 2.08
N VAL A 63 -12.66 8.43 1.13
CA VAL A 63 -11.51 7.55 0.95
C VAL A 63 -10.22 8.26 1.34
N ALA A 64 -9.39 7.58 2.13
CA ALA A 64 -7.99 7.97 2.32
C ALA A 64 -7.04 6.97 1.65
N ILE A 65 -5.95 7.47 1.06
CA ILE A 65 -4.86 6.62 0.57
C ILE A 65 -3.61 6.91 1.39
N VAL A 66 -3.07 5.87 2.02
CA VAL A 66 -1.82 5.88 2.79
C VAL A 66 -0.75 5.18 1.97
N GLY A 67 0.27 5.92 1.56
CA GLY A 67 1.30 5.51 0.60
C GLY A 67 1.03 6.11 -0.78
N CYS A 68 1.76 7.17 -1.12
CA CYS A 68 1.67 7.91 -2.38
C CYS A 68 2.75 7.46 -3.38
N GLY A 69 3.12 6.17 -3.37
CA GLY A 69 4.06 5.56 -4.30
C GLY A 69 3.43 5.18 -5.65
N LEU A 70 4.08 4.26 -6.35
CA LEU A 70 3.70 3.80 -7.70
C LEU A 70 2.25 3.32 -7.78
N ILE A 71 1.87 2.35 -6.93
CA ILE A 71 0.53 1.74 -6.88
C ILE A 71 -0.48 2.67 -6.20
N GLY A 72 -0.04 3.51 -5.26
CA GLY A 72 -0.92 4.44 -4.57
C GLY A 72 -1.47 5.51 -5.52
N THR A 73 -0.56 6.22 -6.21
CA THR A 73 -0.90 7.48 -6.87
C THR A 73 -0.13 7.78 -8.17
N GLN A 74 1.04 7.19 -8.41
CA GLN A 74 1.96 7.73 -9.42
C GLN A 74 1.82 7.14 -10.83
N TRP A 75 1.52 5.84 -10.99
CA TRP A 75 1.51 5.22 -12.33
C TRP A 75 0.50 5.87 -13.28
N ASP A 76 -0.64 6.32 -12.77
CA ASP A 76 -1.68 6.98 -13.58
C ASP A 76 -1.56 8.52 -13.59
N ALA A 77 -0.62 9.11 -12.86
CA ALA A 77 -0.56 10.58 -12.67
C ALA A 77 -0.34 11.36 -13.98
N GLN A 78 0.25 10.73 -15.00
CA GLN A 78 0.46 11.33 -16.33
C GLN A 78 -0.69 11.09 -17.29
N ALA A 79 -1.62 10.18 -16.96
CA ALA A 79 -2.77 9.83 -17.79
C ALA A 79 -4.00 9.51 -16.90
N PRO A 80 -4.48 10.49 -16.09
CA PRO A 80 -5.54 10.24 -15.11
C PRO A 80 -6.86 9.78 -15.74
N ASP A 81 -7.09 10.14 -17.00
CA ASP A 81 -8.31 9.80 -17.76
C ASP A 81 -8.24 8.47 -18.52
N ALA A 82 -7.18 7.67 -18.34
CA ALA A 82 -7.07 6.37 -18.99
C ALA A 82 -8.28 5.46 -18.67
N PRO A 83 -8.72 4.59 -19.59
CA PRO A 83 -9.93 3.77 -19.40
C PRO A 83 -9.78 2.70 -18.31
N TYR A 84 -8.56 2.42 -17.87
CA TYR A 84 -8.24 1.55 -16.74
C TYR A 84 -7.45 2.32 -15.69
N SER A 85 -7.41 1.79 -14.48
CA SER A 85 -6.67 2.37 -13.35
C SER A 85 -5.63 1.38 -12.87
N LEU A 86 -4.37 1.81 -12.84
CA LEU A 86 -3.24 1.06 -12.27
C LEU A 86 -2.99 1.43 -10.81
N THR A 87 -3.58 2.53 -10.37
CA THR A 87 -3.45 3.09 -9.02
C THR A 87 -4.78 3.13 -8.28
N HIS A 88 -4.71 3.06 -6.96
CA HIS A 88 -5.90 3.23 -6.13
C HIS A 88 -6.50 4.63 -6.26
N ALA A 89 -5.66 5.67 -6.37
CA ALA A 89 -6.12 7.04 -6.56
C ALA A 89 -6.94 7.20 -7.84
N ALA A 90 -6.46 6.68 -8.97
CA ALA A 90 -7.21 6.71 -10.22
C ALA A 90 -8.48 5.85 -10.18
N GLY A 91 -8.47 4.74 -9.45
CA GLY A 91 -9.66 3.90 -9.28
C GLY A 91 -10.78 4.66 -8.56
N PHE A 92 -10.45 5.29 -7.43
CA PHE A 92 -11.42 6.01 -6.62
C PHE A 92 -11.81 7.37 -7.22
N SER A 93 -10.91 8.09 -7.88
CA SER A 93 -11.25 9.38 -8.51
C SER A 93 -12.29 9.25 -9.63
N LYS A 94 -12.35 8.09 -10.30
CA LYS A 94 -13.32 7.79 -11.37
C LYS A 94 -14.65 7.25 -10.86
N HIS A 95 -14.73 6.82 -9.60
CA HIS A 95 -15.90 6.12 -9.09
C HIS A 95 -16.91 7.10 -8.48
N PRO A 96 -18.15 7.19 -9.00
CA PRO A 96 -19.13 8.21 -8.57
C PRO A 96 -19.59 8.06 -7.13
N GLY A 97 -19.42 6.88 -6.53
CA GLY A 97 -19.70 6.61 -5.13
C GLY A 97 -18.50 6.82 -4.19
N ALA A 98 -17.44 7.50 -4.63
CA ALA A 98 -16.25 7.73 -3.82
C ALA A 98 -15.75 9.18 -3.93
N GLU A 99 -15.19 9.67 -2.83
CA GLU A 99 -14.53 10.96 -2.73
C GLU A 99 -13.15 10.73 -2.11
N LEU A 100 -12.08 11.19 -2.77
CA LEU A 100 -10.75 11.18 -2.15
C LEU A 100 -10.69 12.30 -1.11
N ALA A 101 -10.83 11.95 0.16
CA ALA A 101 -10.80 12.89 1.26
C ALA A 101 -9.37 13.33 1.61
N ALA A 102 -8.44 12.37 1.66
CA ALA A 102 -7.07 12.64 2.11
C ALA A 102 -6.02 11.70 1.48
N LEU A 103 -4.82 12.24 1.28
CA LEU A 103 -3.61 11.47 0.94
C LEU A 103 -2.65 11.52 2.11
N CYS A 104 -1.94 10.42 2.37
CA CYS A 104 -0.91 10.35 3.39
C CYS A 104 0.34 9.68 2.83
N ASP A 105 1.50 10.26 3.09
CA ASP A 105 2.80 9.64 2.81
C ASP A 105 3.85 10.27 3.74
N GLN A 106 4.83 9.49 4.21
CA GLN A 106 5.94 10.00 5.03
C GLN A 106 6.67 11.19 4.38
N ASP A 107 6.62 11.30 3.04
CA ASP A 107 7.05 12.45 2.27
C ASP A 107 5.85 13.40 2.03
N LEU A 108 5.74 14.45 2.84
CA LEU A 108 4.64 15.41 2.76
C LEU A 108 4.53 16.08 1.38
N ALA A 109 5.65 16.32 0.70
CA ALA A 109 5.65 16.93 -0.63
C ALA A 109 4.99 15.99 -1.64
N ARG A 110 5.27 14.69 -1.55
CA ARG A 110 4.62 13.65 -2.36
C ARG A 110 3.13 13.54 -2.06
N ALA A 111 2.72 13.56 -0.80
CA ALA A 111 1.32 13.55 -0.41
C ALA A 111 0.56 14.76 -0.98
N ARG A 112 1.15 15.97 -0.91
CA ARG A 112 0.57 17.19 -1.48
C ARG A 112 0.47 17.14 -3.00
N GLN A 113 1.51 16.65 -3.67
CA GLN A 113 1.48 16.48 -5.12
C GLN A 113 0.38 15.51 -5.53
N ALA A 114 0.24 14.39 -4.83
CA ALA A 114 -0.84 13.43 -5.10
C ALA A 114 -2.23 14.03 -4.84
N ALA A 115 -2.41 14.75 -3.73
CA ALA A 115 -3.68 15.43 -3.45
C ALA A 115 -4.07 16.42 -4.54
N ALA A 116 -3.11 17.21 -5.05
CA ALA A 116 -3.33 18.13 -6.16
C ALA A 116 -3.67 17.39 -7.47
N THR A 117 -2.97 16.29 -7.78
CA THR A 117 -3.22 15.49 -8.99
C THR A 117 -4.61 14.85 -8.98
N TRP A 118 -5.05 14.34 -7.83
CA TRP A 118 -6.26 13.52 -7.73
C TRP A 118 -7.47 14.23 -7.12
N GLY A 119 -7.33 15.53 -6.81
CA GLY A 119 -8.44 16.36 -6.32
C GLY A 119 -8.86 16.07 -4.89
N ALA A 120 -7.93 15.62 -4.03
CA ALA A 120 -8.25 15.37 -2.64
C ALA A 120 -8.18 16.64 -1.78
N ALA A 121 -9.04 16.70 -0.76
CA ALA A 121 -9.18 17.87 0.10
C ALA A 121 -7.97 18.11 1.03
N ALA A 122 -7.26 17.05 1.43
CA ALA A 122 -6.18 17.15 2.41
C ALA A 122 -4.98 16.24 2.11
N ALA A 123 -3.81 16.61 2.64
CA ALA A 123 -2.57 15.86 2.56
C ALA A 123 -1.87 15.83 3.92
N TYR A 124 -1.40 14.66 4.33
CA TYR A 124 -0.80 14.39 5.63
C TYR A 124 0.53 13.65 5.47
N ASP A 125 1.43 13.79 6.44
CA ASP A 125 2.65 13.00 6.59
C ASP A 125 2.62 12.04 7.77
N ASP A 126 1.59 12.15 8.61
CA ASP A 126 1.30 11.24 9.70
C ASP A 126 -0.13 10.68 9.56
N VAL A 127 -0.20 9.34 9.53
CA VAL A 127 -1.46 8.60 9.44
C VAL A 127 -2.33 8.81 10.69
N ARG A 128 -1.73 9.04 11.86
CA ARG A 128 -2.49 9.30 13.08
C ARG A 128 -3.18 10.66 13.02
N ALA A 129 -2.47 11.69 12.55
CA ALA A 129 -3.04 13.01 12.30
C ALA A 129 -4.20 12.95 11.28
N LEU A 130 -4.06 12.17 10.20
CA LEU A 130 -5.12 11.97 9.21
C LEU A 130 -6.41 11.43 9.87
N PHE A 131 -6.33 10.31 10.60
CA PHE A 131 -7.53 9.71 11.20
C PHE A 131 -8.09 10.48 12.40
N ALA A 132 -7.29 11.35 13.02
CA ALA A 132 -7.78 12.27 14.03
C ALA A 132 -8.57 13.44 13.44
N ALA A 133 -8.17 13.91 12.25
CA ALA A 133 -8.79 15.07 11.58
C ALA A 133 -9.96 14.69 10.66
N GLU A 134 -9.85 13.56 9.96
CA GLU A 134 -10.78 13.16 8.92
C GLU A 134 -11.71 12.03 9.36
N ARG A 135 -12.98 12.12 8.96
CA ARG A 135 -13.86 10.94 8.95
C ARG A 135 -13.67 10.19 7.65
N ILE A 136 -13.05 9.01 7.74
CA ILE A 136 -12.75 8.13 6.62
C ILE A 136 -13.65 6.90 6.68
N ASP A 137 -14.31 6.58 5.57
CA ASP A 137 -15.11 5.37 5.41
C ASP A 137 -14.27 4.21 4.86
N ILE A 138 -13.32 4.51 3.96
CA ILE A 138 -12.42 3.53 3.34
C ILE A 138 -10.99 4.03 3.43
N ALA A 139 -10.09 3.22 3.98
CA ALA A 139 -8.65 3.49 3.96
C ALA A 139 -7.94 2.46 3.08
N VAL A 140 -7.07 2.95 2.19
CA VAL A 140 -6.16 2.12 1.39
C VAL A 140 -4.77 2.23 1.98
N ALA A 141 -4.13 1.08 2.25
CA ALA A 141 -2.71 1.02 2.61
C ALA A 141 -1.90 0.47 1.42
N ALA A 142 -1.05 1.31 0.84
CA ALA A 142 -0.21 1.03 -0.34
C ALA A 142 1.23 1.54 -0.12
N THR A 143 1.84 1.13 0.99
CA THR A 143 3.14 1.60 1.51
C THR A 143 4.31 0.73 1.08
#